data_AF-A0A5P8JTH6-F1
#
_entry.id   AF-A0A5P8JTH6-F1
#
_cell.length_a   1.000
_cell.length_b   1.000
_cell.length_c   1.000
_cell.angle_alpha   90.00
_cell.angle_beta   90.00
_cell.angle_gamma   90.00
#
_symmetry.space_group_name_H-M   'P 1'
#
loop_
_entity.id
_entity.type
_entity.pdbx_description
1 polymer ?
#
loop_
_entity_poly.entity_id
_entity_poly.type
_entity_poly.pdbx_seq_one_letter_code
_entity_poly.pdbx_strand_id
1 'polypeptide(L)' 'MQFAIEFYFPDPHAPWQRGTNENTNNLLREYLPKSQDMSDIPAPEFAEYAHKLNTRPKKCLGWRTPYEVFYNETLHLI' A
#
# COMPACT_ATOMS: atom_id res chain seq x y z
N MET A 1 15.35 -11.08 16.86
CA MET A 1 14.14 -10.64 17.56
C MET A 1 14.55 -9.58 18.58
N GLN A 2 14.67 -8.32 18.17
CA GLN A 2 15.18 -7.22 19.01
C GLN A 2 14.07 -6.28 19.49
N PHE A 3 12.88 -6.36 18.89
CA PHE A 3 11.74 -5.50 19.18
C PHE A 3 10.56 -6.36 19.63
N ALA A 4 9.94 -6.00 20.76
CA ALA A 4 8.76 -6.68 21.29
C ALA A 4 7.51 -6.23 20.51
N ILE A 5 7.28 -6.86 19.36
CA ILE A 5 6.16 -6.57 18.46
C ILE A 5 5.29 -7.83 18.39
N GLU A 6 3.97 -7.64 18.45
CA GLU A 6 3.00 -8.72 18.28
C GLU A 6 2.88 -9.12 16.81
N PHE A 7 2.79 -10.43 16.56
CA PHE A 7 2.62 -10.98 15.22
C PHE A 7 1.22 -11.57 15.08
N TYR A 8 0.59 -11.25 13.96
CA TYR A 8 -0.75 -11.71 13.61
C TYR A 8 -0.70 -12.46 12.28
N PHE A 9 -1.31 -13.64 12.22
CA PHE A 9 -1.42 -14.45 11.01
C PHE A 9 -2.89 -14.69 10.67
N PRO A 10 -3.28 -14.69 9.39
CA PRO A 10 -4.61 -15.10 9.00
C PRO A 10 -4.79 -16.60 9.21
N ASP A 11 -6.04 -17.01 9.42
CA ASP A 11 -6.43 -18.41 9.43
C ASP A 11 -6.15 -19.07 8.07
N PRO A 12 -5.80 -20.37 8.05
CA PRO A 12 -5.67 -21.12 6.80
C PRO A 12 -6.93 -20.98 5.93
N HIS A 13 -6.74 -20.77 4.63
CA HIS A 13 -7.82 -20.60 3.65
C HIS A 13 -8.76 -19.41 3.90
N ALA A 14 -8.34 -18.38 4.67
CA ALA A 14 -9.11 -17.17 4.92
C ALA A 14 -8.53 -15.92 4.22
N PRO A 15 -8.55 -15.82 2.87
CA PRO A 15 -7.99 -14.67 2.16
C PRO A 15 -8.67 -13.35 2.50
N TRP A 16 -9.95 -13.38 2.90
CA TRP A 16 -10.71 -12.19 3.31
C TRP A 16 -10.11 -11.46 4.52
N GLN A 17 -9.36 -12.16 5.40
CA GLN A 17 -8.64 -11.53 6.52
C GLN A 17 -7.45 -10.68 6.07
N ARG A 18 -7.06 -10.77 4.79
CA ARG A 18 -6.00 -9.97 4.17
C ARG A 18 -6.52 -9.09 3.02
N GLY A 19 -7.82 -8.83 2.95
CA GLY A 19 -8.43 -8.12 1.83
C GLY A 19 -7.78 -6.77 1.50
N THR A 20 -7.39 -5.99 2.52
CA THR A 20 -6.68 -4.72 2.33
C THR A 20 -5.30 -4.89 1.69
N ASN A 21 -4.56 -5.92 2.09
CA ASN A 21 -3.23 -6.21 1.56
C ASN A 21 -3.34 -6.68 0.11
N GLU A 22 -4.30 -7.55 -0.19
CA GLU A 22 -4.55 -8.05 -1.55
C GLU A 22 -4.99 -6.93 -2.50
N ASN A 23 -5.87 -6.04 -2.03
CA ASN A 23 -6.26 -4.85 -2.80
C ASN A 23 -5.07 -3.91 -3.06
N THR A 24 -4.23 -3.66 -2.05
CA THR A 24 -3.04 -2.81 -2.21
C THR A 24 -2.03 -3.43 -3.18
N ASN A 25 -1.82 -4.74 -3.11
CA ASN A 25 -0.95 -5.45 -4.05
C ASN A 25 -1.45 -5.34 -5.49
N ASN A 26 -2.77 -5.41 -5.71
CA ASN A 26 -3.35 -5.22 -7.04
C ASN A 26 -3.10 -3.80 -7.58
N LEU A 27 -3.22 -2.76 -6.74
CA LEU A 27 -2.92 -1.38 -7.14
C LEU A 27 -1.44 -1.21 -7.50
N LEU A 28 -0.53 -1.87 -6.78
CA LEU A 28 0.90 -1.84 -7.10
C LEU A 28 1.18 -2.48 -8.48
N ARG A 29 0.40 -3.50 -8.86
CA ARG A 29 0.47 -4.14 -10.19
C ARG A 29 -0.05 -3.27 -11.34
N GLU A 30 -0.65 -2.11 -11.08
CA GLU A 30 -0.90 -1.10 -12.12
C GLU A 30 0.41 -0.46 -12.61
N TYR A 31 1.44 -0.42 -11.76
CA TYR A 31 2.76 0.13 -12.10
C TYR A 31 3.78 -0.96 -12.47
N LEU A 32 3.57 -2.18 -11.97
CA LEU A 32 4.49 -3.30 -12.16
C LEU A 32 3.87 -4.39 -13.04
N PRO A 33 4.45 -4.66 -14.23
CA PRO A 33 4.04 -5.78 -15.06
C PRO A 33 3.96 -7.08 -14.26
N LYS A 34 2.94 -7.89 -14.54
CA LYS A 34 2.66 -9.12 -13.78
C LYS A 34 3.83 -10.13 -13.79
N SER A 35 4.62 -10.15 -14.85
CA SER A 35 5.76 -11.04 -15.04
C SER A 35 7.09 -10.48 -14.55
N GLN A 36 7.12 -9.26 -14.01
CA GLN A 36 8.32 -8.66 -13.46
C GLN A 36 8.44 -9.01 -11.96
N ASP A 37 9.61 -9.48 -11.56
CA ASP A 37 9.96 -9.67 -10.15
C ASP A 37 10.08 -8.30 -9.48
N MET A 38 9.50 -8.17 -8.29
CA MET A 38 9.59 -6.90 -7.54
C MET A 38 11.01 -6.65 -7.02
N SER A 39 11.80 -7.70 -6.85
CA SER A 39 13.18 -7.64 -6.36
C SER A 39 14.13 -7.01 -7.37
N ASP A 40 13.76 -7.02 -8.65
CA ASP A 40 14.56 -6.45 -9.74
C ASP A 40 14.34 -4.94 -9.90
N ILE A 41 13.40 -4.35 -9.16
CA ILE A 41 13.07 -2.93 -9.25
C ILE A 41 14.05 -2.13 -8.40
N PRO A 42 14.73 -1.12 -8.99
CA PRO A 42 15.54 -0.19 -8.22
C PRO A 42 14.73 0.49 -7.10
N ALA A 43 15.32 0.60 -5.92
CA ALA A 43 14.66 1.22 -4.77
C ALA A 43 14.04 2.61 -5.05
N PRO A 44 14.68 3.52 -5.83
CA PRO A 44 14.08 4.81 -6.17
C PRO A 44 12.78 4.69 -6.97
N GLU A 45 12.73 3.75 -7.92
CA GLU A 45 11.56 3.51 -8.77
C GLU A 45 10.42 2.92 -7.94
N PHE A 46 10.73 1.96 -7.06
CA PHE A 46 9.75 1.39 -6.14
C PHE A 46 9.19 2.45 -5.17
N ALA A 47 10.04 3.35 -4.67
CA ALA A 47 9.62 4.46 -3.82
C ALA A 47 8.67 5.42 -4.56
N GLU A 48 8.86 5.64 -5.86
CA GLU A 48 7.95 6.44 -6.68
C GLU A 48 6.56 5.79 -6.77
N TYR A 49 6.49 4.46 -6.95
CA TYR A 49 5.22 3.74 -6.95
C TYR A 49 4.50 3.83 -5.61
N ALA A 50 5.24 3.64 -4.51
CA ALA A 50 4.70 3.81 -3.16
C ALA A 50 4.20 5.24 -2.93
N HIS A 51 4.96 6.25 -3.38
CA HIS A 51 4.55 7.65 -3.28
C HIS A 51 3.24 7.92 -4.03
N LYS A 52 3.13 7.48 -5.29
CA LYS A 52 1.90 7.61 -6.09
C LYS A 52 0.70 6.94 -5.41
N LEU A 53 0.88 5.77 -4.81
CA LEU A 53 -0.20 5.08 -4.10
C LEU A 53 -0.61 5.81 -2.81
N ASN A 54 0.35 6.37 -2.08
CA ASN A 54 0.12 7.09 -0.84
C ASN A 54 -0.50 8.47 -1.04
N THR A 55 -0.27 9.11 -2.19
CA THR A 55 -0.87 10.40 -2.57
C THR A 55 -2.10 10.27 -3.47
N ARG A 56 -2.53 9.05 -3.80
CA ARG A 56 -3.75 8.80 -4.59
C ARG A 56 -5.00 8.91 -3.71
N PRO A 57 -5.96 9.81 -4.04
CA PRO A 57 -7.27 9.88 -3.37
C PRO A 57 -7.99 8.53 -3.39
N LYS A 58 -8.53 8.11 -2.23
CA LYS A 58 -9.32 6.88 -2.11
C LYS A 58 -10.75 7.19 -1.70
N LYS A 59 -11.72 6.66 -2.46
CA LYS A 59 -13.15 6.81 -2.17
C LYS A 59 -13.52 6.34 -0.75
N CYS A 60 -12.91 5.24 -0.27
CA CYS A 60 -13.14 4.72 1.08
C CYS A 60 -12.63 5.67 2.20
N LEU A 61 -11.78 6.64 1.89
CA LEU A 61 -11.27 7.65 2.82
C LEU A 61 -12.00 9.00 2.67
N GLY A 62 -13.16 9.02 1.98
CA GLY A 62 -13.85 10.25 1.64
C GLY A 62 -13.08 11.10 0.63
N TRP A 63 -12.40 10.45 -0.32
CA TRP A 63 -11.54 11.07 -1.34
C TRP A 63 -10.28 11.76 -0.81
N ARG A 64 -9.91 11.51 0.46
CA ARG A 64 -8.58 11.82 0.96
C ARG A 64 -7.57 10.75 0.53
N THR A 65 -6.30 11.11 0.53
CA THR A 65 -5.17 10.23 0.27
C THR A 65 -4.79 9.45 1.53
N PRO A 66 -4.19 8.25 1.41
CA PRO A 66 -3.63 7.54 2.56
C PRO A 66 -2.65 8.39 3.37
N TYR A 67 -1.81 9.18 2.69
CA TYR A 67 -0.85 10.07 3.34
C TYR A 67 -1.57 11.07 4.25
N GLU A 68 -2.62 11.73 3.74
CA GLU A 68 -3.39 12.71 4.51
C GLU A 68 -4.00 12.11 5.77
N VAL A 69 -4.62 10.93 5.64
CA VAL A 69 -5.26 10.26 6.77
C VAL A 69 -4.23 9.77 7.78
N PHE A 70 -3.08 9.28 7.32
CA PHE A 70 -2.03 8.74 8.19
C PHE A 70 -1.33 9.84 9.01
N TYR A 71 -0.96 10.95 8.37
CA TYR A 71 -0.28 12.07 9.04
C TYR A 71 -1.26 13.08 9.66
N ASN A 72 -2.56 12.89 9.47
CA ASN A 72 -3.61 13.86 9.82
C ASN A 72 -3.34 15.24 9.20
N GLU A 73 -2.70 15.25 8.04
CA GLU A 73 -2.40 16.43 7.23
C GLU A 73 -3.41 16.47 6.08
N THR A 74 -3.87 17.64 5.66
CA THR A 74 -4.69 17.74 4.45
C THR A 74 -3.84 18.33 3.33
N LEU A 75 -3.56 17.52 2.32
CA LEU A 75 -2.87 17.88 1.10
C LEU A 75 -3.89 18.56 0.18
N HIS A 76 -4.31 19.75 0.57
CA HIS A 76 -5.05 20.62 -0.33
C HIS A 76 -4.09 21.09 -1.43
N LEU A 77 -4.19 20.49 -2.60
CA LEU A 77 -3.75 21.14 -3.83
C LEU A 77 -4.94 21.93 -4.37
N ILE A 78 -4.80 23.26 -4.29
CA ILE A 78 -5.64 24.26 -4.97
C ILE A 78 -5.55 24.01 -6.48
#